data_AF-A0A6P8VG77-F1
#
_entry.id   AF-A0A6P8VG77-F1
#
_cell.length_a   1.000
_cell.length_b   1.000
_cell.length_c   1.000
_cell.angle_alpha   90.00
_cell.angle_beta   90.00
_cell.angle_gamma   90.00
#
_symmetry.space_group_name_H-M   'P 1'
#
loop_
_entity.id
_entity.type
_entity.pdbx_description
1 polymer ?
#
loop_
_entity_poly.entity_id
_entity_poly.type
_entity_poly.pdbx_seq_one_letter_code
_entity_poly.pdbx_strand_id
1 'polypeptide(L)'
;MSVGAPRALASSGQKPITEILHPLSAAEEPLSVTVGGDKEMGLTNGTPVETSSPASTSSLFNRLQLDDDLEADVRDPYADSTEMRDLFVTVDDPKKHVSTMETYITYRVSTKTSRVEFDLPEYCVRRRYQDFDWLRIKLEDSQPTHLIPPLPEKFVMKGVVDRFSEEFVETRMKALDKFLKRVADHPVLSFNPHLNAFLTVKDLNKRQGLALLSKVGESVKHVAGGYKLRARPAEFCAMGEYLDTFNQKLGTIDRIAQRILKEQSEYLTELREYGGVYSSWVGSEEELRRPLEGVAGCVTTSCGALEDLGDNMSLDFLPVLREYVLYLESIKNVLRKRDQSQAEYEGRLEAAILRKQEDRTPMPLEVEKCQDKVECFNADLKADWERWQSNKRHDFKQLLTGMADRNINSYEKSQAAWESLITLLQDKQTEDKTSETN
;
A
#
# COMPACT_ATOMS: atom_id res chain seq x y z
N MET A 1 -44.65 -16.32 -49.79
CA MET A 1 -43.97 -15.03 -49.52
C MET A 1 -42.60 -15.34 -48.99
N SER A 2 -41.56 -14.77 -49.61
CA SER A 2 -40.16 -15.14 -49.41
C SER A 2 -39.64 -14.74 -48.02
N VAL A 3 -38.87 -15.63 -47.39
CA VAL A 3 -38.20 -15.42 -46.10
C VAL A 3 -36.89 -14.66 -46.35
N GLY A 4 -36.77 -13.46 -45.78
CA GLY A 4 -35.57 -12.62 -45.91
C GLY A 4 -34.44 -13.07 -44.99
N ALA A 5 -33.25 -13.27 -45.56
CA ALA A 5 -32.01 -13.60 -44.85
C ALA A 5 -31.42 -12.38 -44.09
N PRO A 6 -30.67 -12.58 -43.01
CA PRO A 6 -29.99 -11.51 -42.28
C PRO A 6 -28.83 -10.91 -43.07
N ARG A 7 -28.67 -9.58 -42.99
CA ARG A 7 -27.58 -8.80 -43.60
C ARG A 7 -26.21 -9.23 -43.04
N ALA A 8 -25.27 -9.53 -43.93
CA ALA A 8 -23.85 -9.70 -43.62
C ALA A 8 -23.19 -8.34 -43.28
N LEU A 9 -22.33 -8.34 -42.26
CA LEU A 9 -21.41 -7.25 -41.95
C LEU A 9 -20.32 -7.19 -43.03
N ALA A 10 -19.92 -5.98 -43.41
CA ALA A 10 -18.89 -5.75 -44.42
C ALA A 10 -17.53 -6.24 -43.93
N SER A 11 -16.91 -7.13 -44.71
CA SER A 11 -15.50 -7.51 -44.58
C SER A 11 -14.61 -6.30 -44.89
N SER A 12 -13.87 -5.81 -43.90
CA SER A 12 -12.76 -4.90 -44.13
C SER A 12 -11.57 -5.75 -44.59
N GLY A 13 -11.19 -5.60 -45.86
CA GLY A 13 -10.12 -6.37 -46.47
C GLY A 13 -8.78 -6.21 -45.75
N GLN A 14 -8.04 -7.32 -45.65
CA GLN A 14 -6.67 -7.35 -45.17
C GLN A 14 -5.79 -6.41 -46.01
N LYS A 15 -5.17 -5.43 -45.36
CA LYS A 15 -4.02 -4.72 -45.93
C LYS A 15 -2.73 -5.51 -45.66
N PRO A 16 -1.72 -5.42 -46.53
CA PRO A 16 -0.41 -6.05 -46.30
C PRO A 16 0.24 -5.52 -45.01
N ILE A 17 1.01 -6.38 -44.32
CA ILE A 17 1.73 -6.05 -43.07
C ILE A 17 2.64 -4.81 -43.20
N THR A 18 3.10 -4.51 -44.41
CA THR A 18 3.93 -3.34 -44.71
C THR A 18 3.19 -2.00 -44.63
N GLU A 19 1.85 -2.01 -44.56
CA GLU A 19 1.01 -0.80 -44.46
C GLU A 19 0.49 -0.54 -43.04
N ILE A 20 0.86 -1.37 -42.06
CA ILE A 20 0.50 -1.17 -40.65
C ILE A 20 1.59 -0.33 -39.99
N LEU A 21 1.35 0.98 -39.87
CA LEU A 21 2.26 1.90 -39.19
C LEU A 21 2.24 1.67 -37.67
N HIS A 22 3.43 1.51 -37.09
CA HIS A 22 3.64 1.43 -35.65
C HIS A 22 3.24 2.77 -34.98
N PRO A 23 2.59 2.79 -33.80
CA PRO A 23 2.02 4.00 -33.18
C PRO A 23 2.99 5.14 -32.85
N LEU A 24 4.29 4.96 -33.08
CA LEU A 24 5.36 5.92 -32.77
C LEU A 24 6.19 6.33 -33.99
N SER A 25 5.83 5.90 -35.21
CA SER A 25 6.57 6.25 -36.43
C SER A 25 5.88 7.40 -37.17
N ALA A 26 6.02 8.63 -36.69
CA ALA A 26 5.77 9.83 -37.49
C ALA A 26 7.11 10.35 -38.02
N ALA A 27 7.30 10.29 -39.34
CA ALA A 27 8.46 10.84 -40.02
C ALA A 27 8.39 12.38 -40.06
N GLU A 28 9.55 13.02 -39.86
CA GLU A 28 9.75 14.45 -40.07
C GLU A 28 9.64 14.77 -41.57
N GLU A 29 8.74 15.69 -41.94
CA GLU A 29 8.80 16.37 -43.25
C GLU A 29 9.14 17.86 -43.09
N PRO A 30 10.02 18.43 -43.94
CA PRO A 30 10.36 19.84 -43.89
C PRO A 30 9.37 20.66 -44.74
N LEU A 31 8.72 21.65 -44.12
CA LEU A 31 7.85 22.59 -44.83
C LEU A 31 8.65 23.80 -45.35
N SER A 32 8.67 23.97 -46.68
CA SER A 32 9.10 25.18 -47.37
C SER A 32 8.05 26.29 -47.24
N VAL A 33 8.45 27.48 -46.78
CA VAL A 33 7.57 28.66 -46.64
C VAL A 33 7.67 29.55 -47.87
N THR A 34 6.54 29.81 -48.53
CA THR A 34 6.35 30.93 -49.46
C THR A 34 5.56 32.05 -48.78
N VAL A 35 6.09 33.27 -48.86
CA VAL A 35 5.55 34.50 -48.24
C VAL A 35 4.54 35.19 -49.17
N GLY A 36 3.44 35.69 -48.62
CA GLY A 36 2.50 36.57 -49.33
C GLY A 36 1.43 37.25 -48.44
N GLY A 37 1.68 38.50 -48.05
CA GLY A 37 0.78 39.68 -48.17
C GLY A 37 -0.59 39.79 -47.46
N ASP A 38 -0.62 40.63 -46.42
CA ASP A 38 -1.59 41.70 -46.04
C ASP A 38 -3.13 41.50 -46.07
N LYS A 39 -3.77 41.66 -44.90
CA LYS A 39 -4.56 42.88 -44.51
C LYS A 39 -5.19 42.83 -43.11
N GLU A 40 -5.13 43.97 -42.42
CA GLU A 40 -5.73 44.38 -41.12
C GLU A 40 -7.26 44.12 -41.03
N MET A 41 -7.97 44.06 -39.88
CA MET A 41 -8.02 45.00 -38.75
C MET A 41 -9.03 44.50 -37.68
N GLY A 42 -8.81 44.74 -36.37
CA GLY A 42 -9.88 44.71 -35.34
C GLY A 42 -9.50 44.19 -33.94
N LEU A 43 -9.19 45.10 -33.01
CA LEU A 43 -8.89 44.88 -31.56
C LEU A 43 -10.13 44.34 -30.80
N THR A 44 -10.02 43.48 -29.78
CA THR A 44 -9.76 43.86 -28.38
C THR A 44 -9.63 42.65 -27.43
N ASN A 45 -8.69 42.76 -26.48
CA ASN A 45 -8.46 42.04 -25.21
C ASN A 45 -9.17 40.69 -24.93
N GLY A 46 -8.40 39.62 -25.09
CA GLY A 46 -8.56 38.36 -24.36
C GLY A 46 -7.18 37.72 -24.20
N THR A 47 -6.75 37.45 -22.97
CA THR A 47 -5.49 36.77 -22.65
C THR A 47 -5.50 35.37 -23.28
N PRO A 48 -4.59 35.00 -24.20
CA PRO A 48 -4.58 33.68 -24.78
C PRO A 48 -3.78 32.70 -23.91
N VAL A 49 -4.40 31.55 -23.72
CA VAL A 49 -3.83 30.29 -23.29
C VAL A 49 -2.70 29.91 -24.25
N GLU A 50 -1.46 29.82 -23.75
CA GLU A 50 -0.38 29.19 -24.51
C GLU A 50 -0.56 27.67 -24.52
N THR A 51 -0.93 27.17 -25.70
CA THR A 51 -0.72 25.80 -26.12
C THR A 51 0.77 25.61 -26.38
N SER A 52 1.48 24.88 -25.51
CA SER A 52 2.85 24.42 -25.77
C SER A 52 2.84 22.95 -26.22
N SER A 53 3.56 22.71 -27.32
CA SER A 53 3.88 21.44 -27.98
C SER A 53 4.63 20.46 -27.06
N PRO A 54 4.77 19.17 -27.43
CA PRO A 54 5.04 18.10 -26.48
C PRO A 54 6.47 18.20 -25.97
N ALA A 55 6.62 18.39 -24.67
CA ALA A 55 7.90 18.45 -24.02
C ALA A 55 8.57 17.07 -24.09
N SER A 56 9.78 17.01 -24.66
CA SER A 56 10.62 15.80 -24.70
C SER A 56 10.77 15.20 -23.31
N THR A 57 10.78 13.87 -23.22
CA THR A 57 10.91 13.09 -21.97
C THR A 57 12.06 13.55 -21.05
N SER A 58 13.11 14.12 -21.62
CA SER A 58 14.22 14.75 -20.88
C SER A 58 13.82 15.96 -20.01
N SER A 59 12.78 16.70 -20.39
CA SER A 59 12.30 17.86 -19.63
C SER A 59 11.46 17.49 -18.41
N LEU A 60 10.80 16.32 -18.43
CA LEU A 60 10.13 15.75 -17.25
C LEU A 60 11.15 15.23 -16.24
N PHE A 61 12.22 14.58 -16.70
CA PHE A 61 13.33 14.18 -15.85
C PHE A 61 14.03 15.39 -15.21
N ASN A 62 14.31 16.46 -15.97
CA ASN A 62 14.90 17.68 -15.40
C ASN A 62 13.97 18.42 -14.42
N ARG A 63 12.63 18.34 -14.59
CA ARG A 63 11.69 18.87 -13.58
C ARG A 63 11.58 18.00 -12.32
N LEU A 64 11.93 16.72 -12.40
CA LEU A 64 12.06 15.84 -11.24
C LEU A 64 13.42 16.02 -10.54
N GLN A 65 14.43 16.53 -11.25
CA GLN A 65 15.81 16.66 -10.78
C GLN A 65 16.12 18.02 -10.13
N LEU A 66 15.24 19.01 -10.27
CA LEU A 66 15.42 20.35 -9.65
C LEU A 66 15.04 20.42 -8.17
N ASP A 67 14.54 19.33 -7.58
CA ASP A 67 14.42 19.18 -6.13
C ASP A 67 15.59 18.38 -5.51
N ASP A 68 16.53 17.87 -6.32
CA ASP A 68 17.68 17.08 -5.87
C ASP A 68 18.89 17.96 -5.44
N ASP A 69 18.90 19.25 -5.79
CA ASP A 69 19.97 20.18 -5.39
C ASP A 69 19.82 20.71 -3.94
N LEU A 70 18.78 20.28 -3.21
CA LEU A 70 18.67 20.42 -1.75
C LEU A 70 19.12 19.15 -0.99
N GLU A 71 19.46 18.07 -1.70
CA GLU A 71 19.79 16.76 -1.11
C GLU A 71 21.30 16.54 -0.86
N ALA A 72 22.15 17.56 -1.07
CA ALA A 72 23.58 17.48 -0.77
C ALA A 72 23.94 17.62 0.73
N ASP A 73 22.97 17.78 1.63
CA ASP A 73 23.16 17.76 3.10
C ASP A 73 22.19 16.81 3.83
N VAL A 74 21.58 15.86 3.13
CA VAL A 74 20.70 14.85 3.76
C VAL A 74 21.56 13.71 4.31
N ARG A 75 22.22 13.99 5.44
CA ARG A 75 22.21 13.00 6.51
C ARG A 75 20.73 12.75 6.80
N ASP A 76 20.24 11.56 6.49
CA ASP A 76 18.94 11.10 6.97
C ASP A 76 18.87 11.39 8.48
N PRO A 77 18.00 12.30 8.95
CA PRO A 77 17.88 12.61 10.38
C PRO A 77 17.49 11.38 11.21
N TYR A 78 17.10 10.27 10.56
CA TYR A 78 16.80 8.97 11.13
C TYR A 78 17.82 7.87 10.78
N ALA A 79 18.89 8.10 10.00
CA ALA A 79 19.96 7.12 9.88
C ALA A 79 20.66 6.91 11.24
N ASP A 80 20.76 7.99 12.03
CA ASP A 80 21.21 8.00 13.42
C ASP A 80 20.23 7.25 14.36
N SER A 81 18.97 7.06 13.96
CA SER A 81 17.99 6.31 14.75
C SER A 81 18.21 4.79 14.72
N THR A 82 18.98 4.27 13.75
CA THR A 82 19.32 2.84 13.72
C THR A 82 20.29 2.48 14.86
N GLU A 83 21.15 3.41 15.26
CA GLU A 83 22.08 3.24 16.39
C GLU A 83 21.40 3.44 17.76
N MET A 84 20.18 4.00 17.80
CA MET A 84 19.41 4.23 19.03
C MET A 84 18.34 3.14 19.31
N ARG A 85 18.12 2.19 18.39
CA ARG A 85 17.16 1.10 18.61
C ARG A 85 17.72 0.10 19.61
N ASP A 86 17.00 -0.10 20.70
CA ASP A 86 17.34 -0.97 21.82
C ASP A 86 16.34 -2.14 21.98
N LEU A 87 15.31 -2.22 21.14
CA LEU A 87 14.30 -3.28 21.09
C LEU A 87 14.04 -3.70 19.64
N PHE A 88 14.54 -4.88 19.27
CA PHE A 88 14.38 -5.47 17.95
C PHE A 88 13.41 -6.64 18.01
N VAL A 89 12.44 -6.64 17.11
CA VAL A 89 11.40 -7.68 17.02
C VAL A 89 11.27 -8.18 15.59
N THR A 90 11.05 -9.48 15.46
CA THR A 90 10.80 -10.14 14.18
C THR A 90 9.69 -11.17 14.33
N VAL A 91 8.84 -11.29 13.32
CA VAL A 91 7.77 -12.30 13.24
C VAL A 91 7.98 -13.16 12.01
N ASP A 92 8.22 -14.46 12.22
CA ASP A 92 8.58 -15.40 11.16
C ASP A 92 8.11 -16.85 11.48
N ASP A 93 8.58 -17.83 10.69
CA ASP A 93 8.36 -19.28 10.91
C ASP A 93 6.90 -19.65 11.24
N PRO A 94 5.97 -19.47 10.30
CA PRO A 94 4.57 -19.82 10.53
C PRO A 94 4.42 -21.34 10.70
N LYS A 95 3.69 -21.78 11.74
CA LYS A 95 3.38 -23.19 11.99
C LYS A 95 1.90 -23.40 12.17
N LYS A 96 1.37 -24.34 11.38
CA LYS A 96 -0.01 -24.84 11.48
C LYS A 96 -0.09 -25.90 12.58
N HIS A 97 -1.00 -25.69 13.52
CA HIS A 97 -1.34 -26.62 14.58
C HIS A 97 -2.71 -27.20 14.30
N VAL A 98 -2.80 -28.53 14.32
CA VAL A 98 -4.06 -29.27 14.15
C VAL A 98 -4.32 -30.03 15.44
N SER A 99 -5.40 -29.67 16.13
CA SER A 99 -5.89 -30.39 17.30
C SER A 99 -7.29 -30.95 17.04
N THR A 100 -7.79 -31.80 17.93
CA THR A 100 -9.15 -32.34 17.85
C THR A 100 -10.24 -31.26 17.93
N MET A 101 -9.94 -30.09 18.52
CA MET A 101 -10.93 -29.03 18.76
C MET A 101 -10.75 -27.80 17.85
N GLU A 102 -9.52 -27.46 17.48
CA GLU A 102 -9.24 -26.34 16.57
C GLU A 102 -8.00 -26.54 15.71
N THR A 103 -8.00 -25.88 14.53
CA THR A 103 -6.82 -25.70 13.68
C THR A 103 -6.47 -24.21 13.65
N TYR A 104 -5.22 -23.86 13.97
CA TYR A 104 -4.75 -22.48 14.03
C TYR A 104 -3.28 -22.37 13.60
N ILE A 105 -2.85 -21.14 13.34
CA ILE A 105 -1.46 -20.82 12.95
C ILE A 105 -0.81 -20.01 14.05
N THR A 106 0.43 -20.36 14.37
CA THR A 106 1.31 -19.58 15.24
C THR A 106 2.52 -19.09 14.47
N TYR A 107 3.00 -17.92 14.83
CA TYR A 107 4.23 -17.32 14.32
C TYR A 107 5.27 -17.34 15.43
N ARG A 108 6.53 -17.49 15.07
CA ARG A 108 7.64 -17.25 15.98
C ARG A 108 7.82 -15.74 16.09
N VAL A 109 7.91 -15.27 17.33
CA VAL A 109 8.26 -13.89 17.66
C VAL A 109 9.61 -13.93 18.33
N SER A 110 10.62 -13.37 17.66
CA SER A 110 11.96 -13.27 18.20
C SER A 110 12.23 -11.84 18.61
N THR A 111 12.70 -11.65 19.84
CA THR A 111 12.99 -10.35 20.44
C THR A 111 14.44 -10.30 20.86
N LYS A 112 15.13 -9.21 20.52
CA LYS A 112 16.48 -8.90 21.00
C LYS A 112 16.47 -7.50 21.59
N THR A 113 17.04 -7.33 22.78
CA THR A 113 16.98 -6.03 23.47
C THR A 113 18.12 -5.84 24.45
N SER A 114 18.52 -4.58 24.63
CA SER A 114 19.45 -4.14 25.68
C SER A 114 18.74 -3.41 26.83
N ARG A 115 17.41 -3.42 26.84
CA ARG A 115 16.58 -2.75 27.85
C ARG A 115 16.58 -3.50 29.18
N VAL A 116 16.67 -2.76 30.28
CA VAL A 116 16.74 -3.31 31.64
C VAL A 116 15.41 -3.89 32.14
N GLU A 117 14.30 -3.54 31.49
CA GLU A 117 12.96 -4.07 31.77
C GLU A 117 12.78 -5.52 31.30
N PHE A 118 13.78 -6.08 30.63
CA PHE A 118 13.80 -7.45 30.14
C PHE A 118 14.84 -8.26 30.91
N ASP A 119 14.40 -9.39 31.48
CA ASP A 119 15.27 -10.29 32.27
C ASP A 119 16.36 -10.96 31.40
N LEU A 120 16.11 -11.13 30.11
CA LEU A 120 16.99 -11.78 29.15
C LEU A 120 17.26 -10.88 27.93
N PRO A 121 18.45 -10.94 27.32
CA PRO A 121 18.76 -10.16 26.12
C PRO A 121 17.99 -10.64 24.89
N GLU A 122 17.55 -11.91 24.89
CA GLU A 122 16.82 -12.51 23.78
C GLU A 122 15.63 -13.33 24.29
N TYR A 123 14.49 -13.22 23.59
CA TYR A 123 13.31 -14.06 23.77
C TYR A 123 12.88 -14.67 22.44
N CYS A 124 12.36 -15.90 22.51
CA CYS A 124 11.74 -16.55 21.38
C CYS A 124 10.43 -17.21 21.85
N VAL A 125 9.31 -16.64 21.44
CA VAL A 125 7.96 -17.08 21.84
C VAL A 125 7.11 -17.37 20.61
N ARG A 126 6.06 -18.19 20.77
CA ARG A 126 5.09 -18.41 19.69
C ARG A 126 3.78 -17.69 19.99
N ARG A 127 3.21 -17.05 18.96
CA ARG A 127 1.98 -16.26 19.06
C ARG A 127 1.02 -16.60 17.95
N ARG A 128 -0.26 -16.80 18.26
CA ARG A 128 -1.34 -16.89 17.26
C ARG A 128 -1.85 -15.49 16.95
N TYR A 129 -2.57 -15.33 15.83
CA TYR A 129 -3.17 -14.04 15.44
C TYR A 129 -4.00 -13.40 16.59
N GLN A 130 -4.74 -14.20 17.36
CA GLN A 130 -5.54 -13.69 18.47
C GLN A 130 -4.70 -13.10 19.63
N ASP A 131 -3.44 -13.52 19.78
CA ASP A 131 -2.55 -12.90 20.79
C ASP A 131 -2.15 -11.49 20.35
N PHE A 132 -1.94 -11.27 19.05
CA PHE A 132 -1.70 -9.94 18.50
C PHE A 132 -2.94 -9.05 18.64
N ASP A 133 -4.13 -9.60 18.38
CA ASP A 133 -5.41 -8.89 18.58
C ASP A 133 -5.59 -8.47 20.05
N TRP A 134 -5.28 -9.38 20.98
CA TRP A 134 -5.25 -9.06 22.41
C TRP A 134 -4.28 -7.92 22.72
N LEU A 135 -3.05 -7.96 22.20
CA LEU A 135 -2.07 -6.90 22.41
C LEU A 135 -2.60 -5.57 21.87
N ARG A 136 -3.13 -5.54 20.64
CA ARG A 136 -3.70 -4.34 20.01
C ARG A 136 -4.79 -3.73 20.88
N ILE A 137 -5.74 -4.53 21.34
CA ILE A 137 -6.82 -4.08 22.23
C ILE A 137 -6.25 -3.51 23.54
N LYS A 138 -5.25 -4.17 24.14
CA LYS A 138 -4.63 -3.68 25.38
C LYS A 138 -3.85 -2.39 25.20
N LEU A 139 -3.22 -2.18 24.05
CA LEU A 139 -2.61 -0.90 23.71
C LEU A 139 -3.68 0.19 23.53
N GLU A 140 -4.79 -0.10 22.85
CA GLU A 140 -5.89 0.86 22.67
C GLU A 140 -6.57 1.26 23.98
N ASP A 141 -6.70 0.32 24.93
CA ASP A 141 -7.27 0.55 26.25
C ASP A 141 -6.31 1.37 27.14
N SER A 142 -5.01 1.03 27.14
CA SER A 142 -4.02 1.64 28.04
C SER A 142 -3.46 2.97 27.53
N GLN A 143 -3.47 3.20 26.22
CA GLN A 143 -2.92 4.38 25.57
C GLN A 143 -3.95 5.01 24.61
N PRO A 144 -5.08 5.55 25.13
CA PRO A 144 -6.18 6.03 24.31
C PRO A 144 -5.87 7.30 23.50
N THR A 145 -4.78 8.01 23.84
CA THR A 145 -4.29 9.22 23.17
C THR A 145 -3.43 8.91 21.94
N HIS A 146 -2.89 7.69 21.86
CA HIS A 146 -1.94 7.27 20.83
C HIS A 146 -2.58 6.51 19.68
N LEU A 147 -1.93 6.60 18.51
CA LEU A 147 -2.28 5.86 17.31
C LEU A 147 -1.72 4.43 17.39
N ILE A 148 -2.61 3.47 17.58
CA ILE A 148 -2.25 2.05 17.55
C ILE A 148 -2.25 1.55 16.11
N PRO A 149 -1.13 0.95 15.62
CA PRO A 149 -1.09 0.29 14.32
C PRO A 149 -2.24 -0.72 14.15
N PRO A 150 -2.93 -0.76 13.01
CA PRO A 150 -3.96 -1.75 12.74
C PRO A 150 -3.32 -3.13 12.54
N LEU A 151 -4.11 -4.18 12.81
CA LEU A 151 -3.77 -5.54 12.41
C LEU A 151 -4.38 -5.85 11.04
N PRO A 152 -3.77 -6.76 10.26
CA PRO A 152 -4.39 -7.24 9.02
C PRO A 152 -5.75 -7.89 9.33
N GLU A 153 -6.68 -7.88 8.37
CA GLU A 153 -8.02 -8.40 8.60
C GLU A 153 -8.04 -9.85 9.14
N LYS A 154 -8.97 -10.11 10.06
CA LYS A 154 -9.15 -11.42 10.72
C LYS A 154 -9.56 -12.51 9.73
N PHE A 155 -10.26 -12.13 8.66
CA PHE A 155 -10.74 -13.01 7.60
C PHE A 155 -10.48 -12.36 6.25
N VAL A 156 -10.27 -13.18 5.21
CA VAL A 156 -10.27 -12.70 3.83
C VAL A 156 -11.68 -12.23 3.51
N MET A 157 -11.89 -10.92 3.35
CA MET A 157 -13.14 -10.42 2.77
C MET A 157 -13.26 -11.00 1.35
N LYS A 158 -14.39 -11.68 1.08
CA LYS A 158 -14.74 -12.41 -0.15
C LYS A 158 -13.96 -13.72 -0.39
N GLY A 159 -14.34 -14.79 0.32
CA GLY A 159 -14.53 -16.18 -0.18
C GLY A 159 -13.55 -16.85 -1.17
N VAL A 160 -12.39 -16.28 -1.49
CA VAL A 160 -11.55 -16.69 -2.62
C VAL A 160 -10.21 -17.30 -2.15
N VAL A 161 -9.78 -17.03 -0.90
CA VAL A 161 -8.48 -17.51 -0.39
C VAL A 161 -8.69 -18.29 0.91
N ASP A 162 -8.20 -19.53 0.94
CA ASP A 162 -8.18 -20.37 2.16
C ASP A 162 -7.33 -19.66 3.22
N ARG A 163 -7.86 -19.52 4.44
CA ARG A 163 -7.16 -18.93 5.59
C ARG A 163 -5.90 -19.71 6.01
N PHE A 164 -5.70 -20.89 5.45
CA PHE A 164 -4.52 -21.73 5.62
C PHE A 164 -3.66 -21.85 4.35
N SER A 165 -4.00 -21.13 3.28
CA SER A 165 -3.13 -21.02 2.10
C SER A 165 -1.80 -20.36 2.47
N GLU A 166 -0.72 -20.82 1.85
CA GLU A 166 0.62 -20.29 2.09
C GLU A 166 0.69 -18.78 1.83
N GLU A 167 0.10 -18.33 0.72
CA GLU A 167 -0.04 -16.92 0.32
C GLU A 167 -0.63 -16.04 1.44
N PHE A 168 -1.76 -16.48 2.00
CA PHE A 168 -2.44 -15.74 3.07
C PHE A 168 -1.62 -15.71 4.36
N VAL A 169 -0.98 -16.83 4.69
CA VAL A 169 -0.17 -16.96 5.90
C VAL A 169 1.06 -16.08 5.83
N GLU A 170 1.72 -16.03 4.67
CA GLU A 170 2.87 -15.16 4.43
C GLU A 170 2.48 -13.68 4.46
N THR A 171 1.41 -13.30 3.75
CA THR A 171 0.91 -11.91 3.74
C THR A 171 0.55 -11.44 5.15
N ARG A 172 -0.12 -12.30 5.92
CA ARG A 172 -0.45 -12.02 7.33
C ARG A 172 0.81 -11.92 8.18
N MET A 173 1.78 -12.82 8.02
CA MET A 173 3.04 -12.78 8.77
C MET A 173 3.78 -11.47 8.53
N LYS A 174 3.93 -11.03 7.27
CA LYS A 174 4.54 -9.72 6.91
C LYS A 174 3.83 -8.56 7.61
N ALA A 175 2.49 -8.55 7.60
CA ALA A 175 1.71 -7.51 8.27
C ALA A 175 1.83 -7.55 9.81
N LEU A 176 1.91 -8.74 10.42
CA LEU A 176 2.13 -8.90 11.86
C LEU A 176 3.54 -8.46 12.28
N ASP A 177 4.55 -8.79 11.47
CA ASP A 177 5.94 -8.33 11.66
C ASP A 177 6.01 -6.80 11.64
N LYS A 178 5.42 -6.19 10.62
CA LYS A 178 5.36 -4.73 10.48
C LYS A 178 4.59 -4.06 11.63
N PHE A 179 3.44 -4.61 12.03
CA PHE A 179 2.69 -4.15 13.21
C PHE A 179 3.60 -4.14 14.45
N LEU A 180 4.28 -5.25 14.73
CA LEU A 180 5.07 -5.40 15.95
C LEU A 180 6.29 -4.48 15.94
N LYS A 181 6.97 -4.34 14.79
CA LYS A 181 8.07 -3.38 14.61
C LYS A 181 7.62 -1.95 14.88
N ARG A 182 6.47 -1.53 14.34
CA ARG A 182 5.94 -0.17 14.60
C ARG A 182 5.58 0.09 16.05
N VAL A 183 5.10 -0.93 16.77
CA VAL A 183 4.84 -0.83 18.20
C VAL A 183 6.15 -0.76 19.00
N ALA A 184 7.15 -1.57 18.63
CA ALA A 184 8.47 -1.56 19.26
C ALA A 184 9.28 -0.28 19.00
N ASP A 185 9.09 0.35 17.84
CA ASP A 185 9.73 1.61 17.47
C ASP A 185 9.04 2.85 18.07
N HIS A 186 7.88 2.67 18.69
CA HIS A 186 7.12 3.79 19.24
C HIS A 186 7.69 4.22 20.61
N PRO A 187 7.97 5.53 20.84
CA PRO A 187 8.57 6.03 22.09
C PRO A 187 7.77 5.70 23.35
N VAL A 188 6.44 5.74 23.28
CA VAL A 188 5.54 5.37 24.39
C VAL A 188 5.10 3.89 24.37
N LEU A 189 4.60 3.37 23.23
CA LEU A 189 4.05 2.01 23.19
C LEU A 189 5.08 0.90 23.45
N SER A 190 6.36 1.15 23.14
CA SER A 190 7.43 0.17 23.34
C SER A 190 7.73 -0.13 24.81
N PHE A 191 7.37 0.77 25.73
CA PHE A 191 7.49 0.57 27.17
C PHE A 191 6.21 0.03 27.82
N ASN A 192 5.19 -0.30 27.01
CA ASN A 192 3.93 -0.78 27.54
C ASN A 192 4.09 -2.16 28.22
N PRO A 193 3.60 -2.35 29.46
CA PRO A 193 3.69 -3.64 30.16
C PRO A 193 3.04 -4.82 29.42
N HIS A 194 1.98 -4.55 28.63
CA HIS A 194 1.33 -5.58 27.82
C HIS A 194 2.18 -6.02 26.63
N LEU A 195 2.97 -5.11 26.04
CA LEU A 195 3.96 -5.47 25.03
C LEU A 195 5.06 -6.33 25.64
N ASN A 196 5.63 -5.94 26.79
CA ASN A 196 6.63 -6.75 27.47
C ASN A 196 6.08 -8.17 27.73
N ALA A 197 4.89 -8.27 28.32
CA ALA A 197 4.25 -9.58 28.54
C ALA A 197 4.03 -10.37 27.23
N PHE A 198 3.66 -9.70 26.15
CA PHE A 198 3.52 -10.31 24.83
C PHE A 198 4.84 -10.84 24.27
N LEU A 199 5.98 -10.21 24.56
CA LEU A 199 7.28 -10.63 24.06
C LEU A 199 7.94 -11.71 24.93
N THR A 200 7.65 -11.74 26.25
CA THR A 200 8.40 -12.57 27.20
C THR A 200 7.65 -13.82 27.70
N VAL A 201 6.32 -13.77 27.85
CA VAL A 201 5.56 -14.83 28.54
C VAL A 201 5.29 -16.03 27.63
N LYS A 202 5.70 -17.25 28.00
CA LYS A 202 5.45 -18.44 27.16
C LYS A 202 3.96 -18.74 26.94
N ASP A 203 3.12 -18.65 27.99
CA ASP A 203 1.67 -18.91 27.95
C ASP A 203 0.83 -17.67 28.27
N LEU A 204 0.29 -16.99 27.25
CA LEU A 204 -0.62 -15.86 27.44
C LEU A 204 -2.05 -16.28 27.84
N ASN A 205 -2.45 -17.51 27.52
CA ASN A 205 -3.81 -18.04 27.72
C ASN A 205 -4.24 -18.05 29.20
N LYS A 206 -3.31 -18.16 30.16
CA LYS A 206 -3.62 -18.15 31.61
C LYS A 206 -4.07 -16.79 32.13
N ARG A 207 -3.75 -15.68 31.44
CA ARG A 207 -4.24 -14.32 31.79
C ARG A 207 -5.56 -13.96 31.10
N GLN A 208 -5.87 -14.57 29.95
CA GLN A 208 -7.12 -14.31 29.22
C GLN A 208 -8.37 -14.77 30.02
N GLY A 209 -8.23 -15.83 30.85
CA GLY A 209 -9.29 -16.30 31.74
C GLY A 209 -9.73 -15.31 32.84
N LEU A 210 -8.95 -14.27 33.11
CA LEU A 210 -9.28 -13.21 34.08
C LEU A 210 -9.93 -11.98 33.42
N ALA A 211 -9.89 -11.84 32.10
CA ALA A 211 -10.36 -10.65 31.39
C ALA A 211 -11.87 -10.67 31.06
N LEU A 212 -12.55 -11.82 31.18
CA LEU A 212 -14.00 -11.90 30.97
C LEU A 212 -14.82 -11.41 32.17
N LEU A 213 -14.20 -11.17 33.33
CA LEU A 213 -14.88 -10.72 34.55
C LEU A 213 -14.72 -9.22 34.84
N SER A 214 -13.92 -8.47 34.08
CA SER A 214 -13.74 -7.02 34.31
C SER A 214 -14.71 -6.12 33.52
N LYS A 215 -15.47 -6.67 32.56
CA LYS A 215 -16.36 -5.89 31.67
C LYS A 215 -17.71 -5.48 32.28
N VAL A 216 -17.99 -5.85 33.53
CA VAL A 216 -19.25 -5.51 34.23
C VAL A 216 -19.12 -4.24 35.10
N GLY A 217 -17.95 -3.60 35.17
CA GLY A 217 -17.71 -2.45 36.06
C GLY A 217 -17.75 -1.05 35.42
N GLU A 218 -17.56 -0.92 34.10
CA GLU A 218 -17.36 0.39 33.46
C GLU A 218 -18.60 0.97 32.76
N SER A 219 -19.68 0.19 32.67
CA SER A 219 -20.91 0.62 32.00
C SER A 219 -21.76 1.63 32.79
N VAL A 220 -21.33 2.05 33.99
CA VAL A 220 -22.10 2.94 34.87
C VAL A 220 -21.55 4.38 34.93
N LYS A 221 -20.43 4.71 34.25
CA LYS A 221 -19.92 6.10 34.18
C LYS A 221 -20.41 6.92 33.00
N HIS A 222 -21.23 6.35 32.11
CA HIS A 222 -21.78 7.06 30.94
C HIS A 222 -23.07 7.84 31.22
N VAL A 223 -23.38 8.14 32.48
CA VAL A 223 -24.45 9.09 32.84
C VAL A 223 -23.83 10.45 33.15
N ALA A 224 -23.22 11.06 32.13
CA ALA A 224 -22.93 12.49 32.11
C ALA A 224 -23.50 13.03 30.80
N GLY A 225 -24.39 14.01 30.88
CA GLY A 225 -25.07 14.60 29.73
C GLY A 225 -24.08 14.87 28.59
N GLY A 226 -24.44 14.43 27.38
CA GLY A 226 -23.53 14.43 26.23
C GLY A 226 -22.99 15.82 25.94
N TYR A 227 -21.77 16.10 26.40
CA TYR A 227 -21.03 17.29 26.04
C TYR A 227 -20.88 17.34 24.52
N LYS A 228 -21.23 18.48 23.91
CA LYS A 228 -21.06 18.70 22.48
C LYS A 228 -19.84 19.59 22.27
N LEU A 229 -18.94 19.15 21.40
CA LEU A 229 -17.82 19.97 20.96
C LEU A 229 -18.36 21.24 20.30
N ARG A 230 -17.89 22.41 20.71
CA ARG A 230 -18.31 23.68 20.08
C ARG A 230 -17.69 23.84 18.70
N ALA A 231 -16.37 23.81 18.64
CA ALA A 231 -15.62 23.93 17.41
C ALA A 231 -14.32 23.13 17.53
N ARG A 232 -14.03 22.32 16.51
CA ARG A 232 -12.75 21.63 16.43
C ARG A 232 -11.66 22.66 16.02
N PRO A 233 -10.49 22.67 16.67
CA PRO A 233 -9.38 23.52 16.25
C PRO A 233 -8.97 23.25 14.80
N ALA A 234 -8.54 24.30 14.07
CA ALA A 234 -8.29 24.26 12.63
C ALA A 234 -7.31 23.14 12.21
N GLU A 235 -6.27 22.90 13.00
CA GLU A 235 -5.29 21.83 12.77
C GLU A 235 -5.92 20.41 12.75
N PHE A 236 -6.88 20.15 13.64
CA PHE A 236 -7.58 18.86 13.72
C PHE A 236 -8.72 18.77 12.68
N CYS A 237 -9.28 19.91 12.25
CA CYS A 237 -10.16 19.96 11.07
C CYS A 237 -9.39 19.54 9.82
N ALA A 238 -8.23 20.16 9.57
CA ALA A 238 -7.36 19.85 8.44
C ALA A 238 -6.91 18.39 8.44
N MET A 239 -6.59 17.82 9.62
CA MET A 239 -6.33 16.39 9.76
C MET A 239 -7.51 15.53 9.30
N GLY A 240 -8.74 15.87 9.70
CA GLY A 240 -9.96 15.17 9.26
C GLY A 240 -10.17 15.23 7.74
N GLU A 241 -10.06 16.43 7.16
CA GLU A 241 -10.20 16.65 5.72
C GLU A 241 -9.14 15.90 4.90
N TYR A 242 -7.90 15.87 5.40
CA TYR A 242 -6.83 15.08 4.82
C TYR A 242 -7.17 13.58 4.83
N LEU A 243 -7.62 13.05 5.98
CA LEU A 243 -7.98 11.64 6.11
C LEU A 243 -9.10 11.23 5.14
N ASP A 244 -10.10 12.09 4.95
CA ASP A 244 -11.19 11.82 4.01
C ASP A 244 -10.72 11.86 2.56
N THR A 245 -9.94 12.86 2.19
CA THR A 245 -9.35 12.97 0.85
C THR A 245 -8.45 11.77 0.56
N PHE A 246 -7.57 11.43 1.50
CA PHE A 246 -6.64 10.32 1.33
C PHE A 246 -7.36 8.98 1.24
N ASN A 247 -8.41 8.75 2.04
CA ASN A 247 -9.25 7.55 1.91
C ASN A 247 -9.89 7.42 0.51
N GLN A 248 -10.41 8.51 -0.04
CA GLN A 248 -10.98 8.53 -1.39
C GLN A 248 -9.91 8.21 -2.46
N LYS A 249 -8.69 8.74 -2.30
CA LYS A 249 -7.58 8.45 -3.22
C LYS A 249 -7.15 6.98 -3.12
N LEU A 250 -6.99 6.44 -1.91
CA LEU A 250 -6.69 5.01 -1.72
C LEU A 250 -7.76 4.11 -2.35
N GLY A 251 -9.04 4.41 -2.15
CA GLY A 251 -10.13 3.67 -2.79
C GLY A 251 -10.18 3.81 -4.32
N THR A 252 -9.57 4.86 -4.88
CA THR A 252 -9.41 4.99 -6.34
C THR A 252 -8.24 4.16 -6.84
N ILE A 253 -7.11 4.20 -6.13
CA ILE A 253 -5.93 3.39 -6.45
C ILE A 253 -6.27 1.90 -6.36
N ASP A 254 -6.97 1.46 -5.31
CA ASP A 254 -7.40 0.06 -5.15
C ASP A 254 -8.27 -0.39 -6.34
N ARG A 255 -9.28 0.39 -6.74
CA ARG A 255 -10.12 0.06 -7.90
C ARG A 255 -9.34 -0.04 -9.20
N ILE A 256 -8.39 0.87 -9.43
CA ILE A 256 -7.52 0.82 -10.62
C ILE A 256 -6.64 -0.42 -10.55
N ALA A 257 -6.06 -0.71 -9.38
CA ALA A 257 -5.20 -1.86 -9.18
C ALA A 257 -5.93 -3.19 -9.43
N GLN A 258 -7.14 -3.35 -8.90
CA GLN A 258 -8.00 -4.50 -9.16
C GLN A 258 -8.33 -4.66 -10.66
N ARG A 259 -8.55 -3.54 -11.35
CA ARG A 259 -8.81 -3.56 -12.80
C ARG A 259 -7.58 -4.01 -13.58
N ILE A 260 -6.40 -3.50 -13.25
CA ILE A 260 -5.12 -3.91 -13.88
C ILE A 260 -4.91 -5.41 -13.69
N LEU A 261 -5.06 -5.93 -12.46
CA LEU A 261 -4.93 -7.36 -12.18
C LEU A 261 -5.89 -8.21 -13.04
N LYS A 262 -7.14 -7.76 -13.15
CA LYS A 262 -8.14 -8.45 -13.98
C LYS A 262 -7.73 -8.47 -15.46
N GLU A 263 -7.40 -7.31 -16.02
CA GLU A 263 -7.01 -7.18 -17.43
C GLU A 263 -5.72 -7.96 -17.73
N GLN A 264 -4.74 -7.96 -16.81
CA GLN A 264 -3.52 -8.77 -16.92
C GLN A 264 -3.81 -10.26 -16.87
N SER A 265 -4.72 -10.71 -16.00
CA SER A 265 -5.11 -12.12 -15.93
C SER A 265 -5.85 -12.60 -17.19
N GLU A 266 -6.69 -11.74 -17.78
CA GLU A 266 -7.37 -12.02 -19.04
C GLU A 266 -6.35 -12.12 -20.18
N TYR A 267 -5.43 -11.14 -20.29
CA TYR A 267 -4.36 -11.15 -21.28
C TYR A 267 -3.42 -12.35 -21.14
N LEU A 268 -3.06 -12.73 -19.92
CA LEU A 268 -2.24 -13.92 -19.66
C LEU A 268 -2.90 -15.20 -20.19
N THR A 269 -4.22 -15.31 -20.05
CA THR A 269 -4.97 -16.47 -20.54
C THR A 269 -4.86 -16.58 -22.06
N GLU A 270 -5.08 -15.48 -22.77
CA GLU A 270 -4.90 -15.41 -24.23
C GLU A 270 -3.46 -15.73 -24.65
N LEU A 271 -2.47 -15.18 -23.93
CA LEU A 271 -1.07 -15.39 -24.24
C LEU A 271 -0.65 -16.86 -24.08
N ARG A 272 -1.17 -17.55 -23.05
CA ARG A 272 -0.97 -18.99 -22.86
C ARG A 272 -1.61 -19.81 -23.97
N GLU A 273 -2.78 -19.42 -24.46
CA GLU A 273 -3.42 -20.06 -25.63
C GLU A 273 -2.53 -19.94 -26.88
N TYR A 274 -1.98 -18.74 -27.15
CA TYR A 274 -1.04 -18.56 -28.27
C TYR A 274 0.21 -19.43 -28.13
N GLY A 275 0.80 -19.51 -26.93
CA GLY A 275 1.94 -20.38 -26.65
C GLY A 275 1.62 -21.86 -26.92
N GLY A 276 0.41 -22.30 -26.55
CA GLY A 276 -0.10 -23.64 -26.85
C GLY A 276 -0.24 -23.90 -28.35
N VAL A 277 -0.72 -22.93 -29.13
CA VAL A 277 -0.83 -23.05 -30.59
C VAL A 277 0.55 -23.22 -31.23
N TYR A 278 1.53 -22.37 -30.89
CA TYR A 278 2.90 -22.52 -31.42
C TYR A 278 3.51 -23.88 -31.05
N SER A 279 3.31 -24.32 -29.81
CA SER A 279 3.76 -25.64 -29.35
C SER A 279 3.11 -26.79 -30.13
N SER A 280 1.86 -26.64 -30.58
CA SER A 280 1.21 -27.65 -31.41
C SER A 280 1.79 -27.71 -32.83
N TRP A 281 2.17 -26.55 -33.39
CA TRP A 281 2.76 -26.48 -34.73
C TRP A 281 4.16 -27.08 -34.81
N VAL A 282 4.94 -27.01 -33.72
CA VAL A 282 6.25 -27.68 -33.57
C VAL A 282 6.20 -29.17 -33.93
N GLY A 283 5.07 -29.84 -33.64
CA GLY A 283 4.85 -31.25 -33.95
C GLY A 283 4.45 -31.52 -35.41
N SER A 284 3.91 -30.52 -36.10
CA SER A 284 3.37 -30.64 -37.46
C SER A 284 4.32 -30.13 -38.54
N GLU A 285 5.15 -29.13 -38.22
CA GLU A 285 6.03 -28.44 -39.17
C GLU A 285 7.50 -28.77 -38.88
N GLU A 286 8.05 -29.79 -39.57
CA GLU A 286 9.42 -30.26 -39.30
C GLU A 286 10.50 -29.21 -39.64
N GLU A 287 10.34 -28.46 -40.73
CA GLU A 287 11.31 -27.45 -41.19
C GLU A 287 11.33 -26.20 -40.30
N LEU A 288 10.17 -25.84 -39.74
CA LEU A 288 9.97 -24.67 -38.88
C LEU A 288 10.03 -25.01 -37.38
N ARG A 289 10.32 -26.26 -37.02
CA ARG A 289 10.31 -26.74 -35.65
C ARG A 289 11.06 -25.82 -34.69
N ARG A 290 12.34 -25.54 -34.97
CA ARG A 290 13.19 -24.70 -34.09
C ARG A 290 12.68 -23.25 -33.94
N PRO A 291 12.34 -22.52 -35.02
CA PRO A 291 11.69 -21.21 -34.89
C PRO A 291 10.42 -21.23 -34.04
N LEU A 292 9.55 -22.23 -34.26
CA LEU A 292 8.28 -22.36 -33.54
C LEU A 292 8.49 -22.69 -32.06
N GLU A 293 9.46 -23.56 -31.73
CA GLU A 293 9.88 -23.82 -30.35
C GLU A 293 10.40 -22.55 -29.68
N GLY A 294 11.19 -21.76 -30.41
CA GLY A 294 11.70 -20.47 -29.94
C GLY A 294 10.59 -19.48 -29.63
N VAL A 295 9.62 -19.32 -30.54
CA VAL A 295 8.44 -18.44 -30.32
C VAL A 295 7.63 -18.91 -29.11
N ALA A 296 7.34 -20.21 -29.01
CA ALA A 296 6.61 -20.78 -27.88
C ALA A 296 7.35 -20.54 -26.55
N GLY A 297 8.69 -20.67 -26.54
CA GLY A 297 9.54 -20.35 -25.40
C GLY A 297 9.51 -18.87 -25.00
N CYS A 298 9.55 -17.96 -25.98
CA CYS A 298 9.42 -16.52 -25.73
C CYS A 298 8.06 -16.17 -25.10
N VAL A 299 6.99 -16.70 -25.68
CA VAL A 299 5.62 -16.53 -25.16
C VAL A 299 5.50 -17.07 -23.73
N THR A 300 6.06 -18.25 -23.46
CA THR A 300 6.09 -18.84 -22.10
C THR A 300 6.84 -17.95 -21.11
N THR A 301 7.95 -17.34 -21.54
CA THR A 301 8.75 -16.43 -20.71
C THR A 301 7.98 -15.14 -20.42
N SER A 302 7.31 -14.55 -21.42
CA SER A 302 6.42 -13.41 -21.22
C SER A 302 5.24 -13.72 -20.29
N CYS A 303 4.64 -14.91 -20.40
CA CYS A 303 3.60 -15.36 -19.46
C CYS A 303 4.11 -15.40 -18.02
N GLY A 304 5.27 -16.03 -17.78
CA GLY A 304 5.87 -16.07 -16.44
C GLY A 304 6.19 -14.68 -15.88
N ALA A 305 6.71 -13.78 -16.72
CA ALA A 305 6.99 -12.40 -16.32
C ALA A 305 5.71 -11.60 -15.98
N LEU A 306 4.58 -11.90 -16.64
CA LEU A 306 3.29 -11.28 -16.36
C LEU A 306 2.63 -11.87 -15.10
N GLU A 307 2.76 -13.18 -14.88
CA GLU A 307 2.34 -13.87 -13.65
C GLU A 307 3.06 -13.30 -12.43
N ASP A 308 4.39 -13.19 -12.50
CA ASP A 308 5.21 -12.55 -11.47
C ASP A 308 4.67 -11.15 -11.14
N LEU A 309 4.33 -10.34 -12.15
CA LEU A 309 3.83 -8.98 -11.94
C LEU A 309 2.46 -8.97 -11.24
N GLY A 310 1.55 -9.87 -11.64
CA GLY A 310 0.24 -10.04 -11.03
C GLY A 310 0.34 -10.47 -9.57
N ASP A 311 1.17 -11.47 -9.28
CA ASP A 311 1.40 -11.99 -7.93
C ASP A 311 1.97 -10.89 -7.02
N ASN A 312 2.99 -10.17 -7.49
CA ASN A 312 3.59 -9.06 -6.78
C ASN A 312 2.58 -7.94 -6.45
N MET A 313 1.66 -7.65 -7.37
CA MET A 313 0.62 -6.66 -7.17
C MET A 313 -0.46 -7.14 -6.17
N SER A 314 -0.79 -8.44 -6.18
CA SER A 314 -1.69 -9.06 -5.21
C SER A 314 -1.10 -9.15 -3.81
N LEU A 315 0.18 -9.54 -3.72
CA LEU A 315 0.86 -9.95 -2.48
C LEU A 315 1.56 -8.82 -1.73
N ASP A 316 2.06 -7.81 -2.44
CA ASP A 316 2.82 -6.73 -1.82
C ASP A 316 2.12 -5.37 -1.97
N PHE A 317 1.54 -5.08 -3.14
CA PHE A 317 0.91 -3.77 -3.38
C PHE A 317 -0.43 -3.60 -2.68
N LEU A 318 -1.40 -4.46 -2.97
CA LEU A 318 -2.75 -4.36 -2.39
C LEU A 318 -2.78 -4.44 -0.85
N PRO A 319 -1.99 -5.30 -0.17
CA PRO A 319 -2.01 -5.37 1.28
C PRO A 319 -1.57 -4.07 1.95
N VAL A 320 -0.60 -3.35 1.39
CA VAL A 320 -0.17 -2.04 1.92
C VAL A 320 -1.30 -1.01 1.79
N LEU A 321 -2.04 -0.99 0.67
CA LEU A 321 -3.19 -0.08 0.54
C LEU A 321 -4.26 -0.37 1.60
N ARG A 322 -4.60 -1.65 1.81
CA ARG A 322 -5.57 -2.09 2.82
C ARG A 322 -5.11 -1.73 4.23
N GLU A 323 -3.83 -1.92 4.54
CA GLU A 323 -3.24 -1.50 5.81
C GLU A 323 -3.44 0.00 6.04
N TYR A 324 -3.17 0.84 5.03
CA TYR A 324 -3.34 2.27 5.17
C TYR A 324 -4.81 2.68 5.32
N VAL A 325 -5.76 2.01 4.67
CA VAL A 325 -7.20 2.22 4.91
C VAL A 325 -7.55 1.97 6.39
N LEU A 326 -7.07 0.86 6.96
CA LEU A 326 -7.29 0.54 8.38
C LEU A 326 -6.62 1.57 9.31
N TYR A 327 -5.46 2.13 8.92
CA TYR A 327 -4.84 3.23 9.65
C TYR A 327 -5.75 4.46 9.69
N LEU A 328 -6.41 4.81 8.59
CA LEU A 328 -7.32 5.97 8.57
C LEU A 328 -8.48 5.79 9.54
N GLU A 329 -8.99 4.58 9.67
CA GLU A 329 -10.02 4.24 10.67
C GLU A 329 -9.48 4.41 12.09
N SER A 330 -8.25 3.94 12.35
CA SER A 330 -7.57 4.10 13.65
C SER A 330 -7.36 5.58 14.01
N ILE A 331 -6.86 6.41 13.07
CA ILE A 331 -6.67 7.84 13.30
C ILE A 331 -8.01 8.54 13.53
N LYS A 332 -9.05 8.21 12.74
CA LYS A 332 -10.41 8.74 12.94
C LYS A 332 -10.99 8.36 14.31
N ASN A 333 -10.69 7.15 14.82
CA ASN A 333 -11.08 6.73 16.17
C ASN A 333 -10.41 7.61 17.24
N VAL A 334 -9.10 7.82 17.14
CA VAL A 334 -8.33 8.64 18.09
C VAL A 334 -8.79 10.10 18.03
N LEU A 335 -9.03 10.65 16.84
CA LEU A 335 -9.58 12.00 16.65
C LEU A 335 -10.96 12.17 17.31
N ARG A 336 -11.84 11.16 17.22
CA ARG A 336 -13.14 11.16 17.90
C ARG A 336 -12.99 11.13 19.43
N LYS A 337 -12.07 10.33 19.96
CA LYS A 337 -11.77 10.28 21.41
C LYS A 337 -11.22 11.63 21.90
N ARG A 338 -10.35 12.28 21.11
CA ARG A 338 -9.84 13.63 21.36
C ARG A 338 -10.98 14.64 21.45
N ASP A 339 -11.89 14.63 20.49
CA ASP A 339 -13.03 15.54 20.46
C ASP A 339 -13.99 15.33 21.63
N GLN A 340 -14.18 14.09 22.07
CA GLN A 340 -14.94 13.80 23.29
C GLN A 340 -14.27 14.39 24.54
N SER A 341 -12.93 14.26 24.65
CA SER A 341 -12.17 14.85 25.75
C SER A 341 -12.22 16.39 25.73
N GLN A 342 -12.15 17.01 24.55
CA GLN A 342 -12.30 18.45 24.37
C GLN A 342 -13.70 18.93 24.77
N ALA A 343 -14.75 18.24 24.33
CA ALA A 343 -16.12 18.58 24.67
C ALA A 343 -16.37 18.51 26.19
N GLU A 344 -15.82 17.49 26.85
CA GLU A 344 -15.87 17.35 28.31
C GLU A 344 -15.19 18.54 29.01
N TYR A 345 -14.00 18.95 28.56
CA TYR A 345 -13.31 20.12 29.09
C TYR A 345 -14.13 21.40 28.90
N GLU A 346 -14.62 21.67 27.68
CA GLU A 346 -15.40 22.86 27.36
C GLU A 346 -16.67 22.96 28.23
N GLY A 347 -17.40 21.85 28.38
CA GLY A 347 -18.61 21.84 29.19
C GLY A 347 -18.36 22.02 30.68
N ARG A 348 -17.28 21.44 31.21
CA ARG A 348 -16.89 21.66 32.62
C ARG A 348 -16.39 23.08 32.87
N LEU A 349 -15.63 23.64 31.94
CA LEU A 349 -15.15 25.01 32.00
C LEU A 349 -16.32 26.00 31.99
N GLU A 350 -17.30 25.81 31.12
CA GLU A 350 -18.51 26.64 31.06
C GLU A 350 -19.30 26.59 32.38
N ALA A 351 -19.54 25.39 32.91
CA ALA A 351 -20.20 25.22 34.20
C ALA A 351 -19.45 25.91 35.36
N ALA A 352 -18.12 25.88 35.34
CA ALA A 352 -17.29 26.55 36.34
C ALA A 352 -17.33 28.08 36.20
N ILE A 353 -17.33 28.60 34.97
CA ILE A 353 -17.45 30.04 34.70
C ILE A 353 -18.80 30.57 35.22
N LEU A 354 -19.89 29.85 34.98
CA LEU A 354 -21.23 30.22 35.48
C LEU A 354 -21.27 30.25 37.02
N ARG A 355 -20.74 29.21 37.70
CA ARG A 355 -20.65 29.19 39.18
C ARG A 355 -19.80 30.32 39.76
N LYS A 356 -18.72 30.69 39.07
CA LYS A 356 -17.87 31.81 39.48
C LYS A 356 -18.57 33.15 39.36
N GLN A 357 -19.45 33.33 38.37
CA GLN A 357 -20.27 34.53 38.21
C GLN A 357 -21.31 34.65 39.33
N GLU A 358 -21.86 33.54 39.80
CA GLU A 358 -22.86 33.51 40.87
C GLU A 358 -22.25 33.72 42.27
N ASP A 359 -21.13 33.03 42.60
CA ASP A 359 -20.67 32.91 44.00
C ASP A 359 -19.18 33.22 44.21
N ARG A 360 -18.50 33.84 43.22
CA ARG A 360 -17.04 34.16 43.24
C ARG A 360 -16.12 32.99 43.62
N THR A 361 -16.56 31.76 43.38
CA THR A 361 -15.81 30.54 43.69
C THR A 361 -14.56 30.41 42.81
N PRO A 362 -13.43 29.90 43.34
CA PRO A 362 -12.23 29.61 42.55
C PRO A 362 -12.48 28.46 41.55
N MET A 363 -11.61 28.37 40.53
CA MET A 363 -11.75 27.35 39.48
C MET A 363 -11.66 25.94 40.10
N PRO A 364 -12.56 25.00 39.74
CA PRO A 364 -12.48 23.64 40.24
C PRO A 364 -11.24 22.90 39.69
N LEU A 365 -10.53 22.17 40.55
CA LEU A 365 -9.43 21.25 40.19
C LEU A 365 -9.81 20.26 39.08
N GLU A 366 -11.10 19.93 38.95
CA GLU A 366 -11.59 19.05 37.90
C GLU A 366 -11.49 19.66 36.49
N VAL A 367 -11.61 20.99 36.38
CA VAL A 367 -11.44 21.70 35.10
C VAL A 367 -9.98 21.69 34.68
N GLU A 368 -9.07 21.94 35.63
CA GLU A 368 -7.61 21.88 35.40
C GLU A 368 -7.19 20.47 34.95
N LYS A 369 -7.64 19.41 35.65
CA LYS A 369 -7.38 18.02 35.22
C LYS A 369 -7.90 17.69 33.82
N CYS A 370 -9.06 18.22 33.45
CA CYS A 370 -9.60 18.04 32.11
C CYS A 370 -8.80 18.82 31.06
N GLN A 371 -8.31 20.00 31.42
CA GLN A 371 -7.41 20.79 30.57
C GLN A 371 -6.11 20.02 30.31
N ASP A 372 -5.41 19.59 31.37
CA ASP A 372 -4.16 18.82 31.26
C ASP A 372 -4.35 17.58 30.38
N LYS A 373 -5.44 16.84 30.59
CA LYS A 373 -5.78 15.65 29.79
C LYS A 373 -5.93 15.98 28.30
N VAL A 374 -6.59 17.09 27.97
CA VAL A 374 -6.78 17.53 26.58
C VAL A 374 -5.46 17.99 25.96
N GLU A 375 -4.63 18.70 26.73
CA GLU A 375 -3.30 19.15 26.27
C GLU A 375 -2.39 17.96 25.98
N CYS A 376 -2.32 16.97 26.86
CA CYS A 376 -1.60 15.71 26.62
C CYS A 376 -2.14 15.00 25.37
N PHE A 377 -3.47 14.85 25.24
CA PHE A 377 -4.09 14.21 24.07
C PHE A 377 -3.67 14.92 22.77
N ASN A 378 -3.73 16.25 22.75
CA ASN A 378 -3.37 17.03 21.57
C ASN A 378 -1.88 16.84 21.23
N ALA A 379 -0.99 16.83 22.22
CA ALA A 379 0.45 16.62 22.02
C ALA A 379 0.74 15.21 21.46
N ASP A 380 0.18 14.17 22.09
CA ASP A 380 0.35 12.78 21.69
C ASP A 380 -0.14 12.53 20.26
N LEU A 381 -1.36 13.00 19.95
CA LEU A 381 -1.94 12.84 18.61
C LEU A 381 -1.14 13.56 17.54
N LYS A 382 -0.57 14.73 17.82
CA LYS A 382 0.30 15.46 16.88
C LYS A 382 1.60 14.72 16.62
N ALA A 383 2.28 14.28 17.68
CA ALA A 383 3.51 13.51 17.56
C ALA A 383 3.28 12.21 16.76
N ASP A 384 2.19 11.52 17.05
CA ASP A 384 1.83 10.28 16.36
C ASP A 384 1.43 10.51 14.90
N TRP A 385 0.78 11.64 14.61
CA TRP A 385 0.46 12.06 13.25
C TRP A 385 1.70 12.32 12.41
N GLU A 386 2.69 13.04 12.96
CA GLU A 386 3.94 13.32 12.26
C GLU A 386 4.70 12.03 11.97
N ARG A 387 4.80 11.13 12.94
CA ARG A 387 5.42 9.81 12.75
C ARG A 387 4.67 8.98 11.72
N TRP A 388 3.33 8.97 11.75
CA TRP A 388 2.52 8.29 10.75
C TRP A 388 2.73 8.87 9.35
N GLN A 389 2.80 10.19 9.21
CA GLN A 389 3.09 10.84 7.93
C GLN A 389 4.47 10.47 7.39
N SER A 390 5.48 10.40 8.26
CA SER A 390 6.83 9.96 7.90
C SER A 390 6.82 8.51 7.40
N ASN A 391 6.25 7.59 8.19
CA ASN A 391 6.13 6.17 7.83
C ASN A 391 5.34 6.00 6.51
N LYS A 392 4.24 6.73 6.34
CA LYS A 392 3.46 6.72 5.09
C LYS A 392 4.29 7.16 3.88
N ARG A 393 5.08 8.23 3.99
CA ARG A 393 5.93 8.65 2.86
C ARG A 393 6.95 7.57 2.51
N HIS A 394 7.60 7.01 3.51
CA HIS A 394 8.58 5.93 3.33
C HIS A 394 7.96 4.70 2.68
N ASP A 395 6.86 4.19 3.24
CA ASP A 395 6.15 3.01 2.75
C ASP A 395 5.68 3.18 1.30
N PHE A 396 5.05 4.31 0.97
CA PHE A 396 4.55 4.54 -0.40
C PHE A 396 5.69 4.77 -1.39
N LYS A 397 6.81 5.37 -0.98
CA LYS A 397 8.01 5.48 -1.81
C LYS A 397 8.53 4.08 -2.17
N GLN A 398 8.75 3.23 -1.16
CA GLN A 398 9.20 1.85 -1.38
C GLN A 398 8.21 1.04 -2.22
N LEU A 399 6.91 1.18 -1.96
CA LEU A 399 5.87 0.47 -2.68
C LEU A 399 5.84 0.84 -4.17
N LEU A 400 5.87 2.13 -4.49
CA LEU A 400 5.80 2.62 -5.87
C LEU A 400 7.10 2.38 -6.64
N THR A 401 8.26 2.57 -6.00
CA THR A 401 9.56 2.25 -6.61
C THR A 401 9.66 0.75 -6.87
N GLY A 402 9.35 -0.10 -5.88
CA GLY A 402 9.38 -1.55 -6.07
C GLY A 402 8.38 -2.03 -7.13
N MET A 403 7.21 -1.40 -7.24
CA MET A 403 6.28 -1.67 -8.34
C MET A 403 6.88 -1.29 -9.70
N ALA A 404 7.52 -0.12 -9.82
CA ALA A 404 8.16 0.31 -11.06
C ALA A 404 9.30 -0.63 -11.47
N ASP A 405 10.18 -1.00 -10.54
CA ASP A 405 11.29 -1.92 -10.77
C ASP A 405 10.80 -3.29 -11.27
N ARG A 406 9.73 -3.81 -10.68
CA ARG A 406 9.11 -5.09 -11.10
C ARG A 406 8.49 -5.00 -12.50
N ASN A 407 7.87 -3.87 -12.85
CA ASN A 407 7.37 -3.65 -14.20
C ASN A 407 8.53 -3.63 -15.21
N ILE A 408 9.59 -2.86 -14.92
CA ILE A 408 10.78 -2.79 -15.78
C ILE A 408 11.37 -4.18 -16.00
N ASN A 409 11.62 -4.93 -14.93
CA ASN A 409 12.15 -6.28 -15.00
C ASN A 409 11.25 -7.23 -15.81
N SER A 410 9.92 -7.12 -15.70
CA SER A 410 8.98 -7.92 -16.50
C SER A 410 9.13 -7.65 -18.01
N TYR A 411 9.25 -6.39 -18.39
CA TYR A 411 9.48 -6.00 -19.79
C TYR A 411 10.87 -6.42 -20.29
N GLU A 412 11.92 -6.23 -19.48
CA GLU A 412 13.29 -6.65 -19.82
C GLU A 412 13.39 -8.16 -20.02
N LYS A 413 12.79 -8.96 -19.14
CA LYS A 413 12.71 -10.43 -19.29
C LYS A 413 12.05 -10.82 -20.61
N SER A 414 10.93 -10.18 -20.94
CA SER A 414 10.21 -10.44 -22.19
C SER A 414 11.05 -10.05 -23.39
N GLN A 415 11.64 -8.86 -23.39
CA GLN A 415 12.48 -8.35 -24.47
C GLN A 415 13.69 -9.26 -24.71
N ALA A 416 14.42 -9.63 -23.66
CA ALA A 416 15.60 -10.49 -23.77
C ALA A 416 15.28 -11.86 -24.38
N ALA A 417 14.11 -12.44 -24.06
CA ALA A 417 13.67 -13.69 -24.67
C ALA A 417 13.49 -13.53 -26.20
N TRP A 418 12.80 -12.47 -26.63
CA TRP A 418 12.58 -12.19 -28.06
C TRP A 418 13.86 -11.84 -28.81
N GLU A 419 14.76 -11.06 -28.21
CA GLU A 419 16.06 -10.73 -28.80
C GLU A 419 16.92 -11.99 -29.00
N SER A 420 16.97 -12.87 -28.00
CA SER A 420 17.69 -14.15 -28.11
C SER A 420 17.15 -15.02 -29.25
N LEU A 421 15.84 -15.01 -29.48
CA LEU A 421 15.25 -15.74 -30.61
C LEU A 421 15.62 -15.11 -31.95
N ILE A 422 15.57 -13.78 -32.06
CA ILE A 422 15.92 -13.08 -33.30
C ILE A 422 17.37 -13.40 -33.70
N THR A 423 18.31 -13.36 -32.75
CA THR A 423 19.71 -13.72 -33.01
C THR A 423 19.84 -15.15 -33.51
N LEU A 424 19.17 -16.11 -32.85
CA LEU A 424 19.18 -17.52 -33.26
C LEU A 424 18.64 -17.73 -34.68
N LEU A 425 17.60 -16.98 -35.07
CA LEU A 425 17.02 -17.06 -36.41
C LEU A 425 17.93 -16.42 -37.48
N GLN A 426 18.65 -15.36 -37.14
CA GLN A 426 19.60 -14.70 -38.04
C GLN A 426 20.83 -15.56 -38.29
N ASP A 427 21.37 -16.20 -37.24
CA ASP A 427 22.54 -17.08 -37.35
C ASP A 427 22.25 -18.29 -38.25
N LYS A 428 21.07 -18.90 -38.13
CA LYS A 428 20.65 -19.99 -39.02
C LYS A 428 20.58 -19.55 -40.48
N GLN A 429 20.04 -18.36 -40.77
CA GLN A 429 20.02 -17.84 -42.14
C GLN A 429 21.42 -17.62 -42.71
N THR A 430 22.40 -17.27 -41.88
CA THR A 430 23.79 -17.17 -42.33
C THR A 430 24.40 -18.53 -42.61
N GLU A 431 24.17 -19.54 -41.75
CA GLU A 431 24.63 -20.92 -41.96
C GLU A 431 24.08 -21.50 -43.27
N ASP A 432 22.76 -21.41 -43.48
CA ASP A 432 22.08 -21.92 -44.67
C ASP A 432 22.64 -21.28 -45.96
N LYS A 433 22.93 -19.96 -45.94
CA LYS A 433 23.56 -19.25 -47.09
C LYS A 433 24.99 -19.70 -47.37
N THR A 434 25.79 -20.00 -46.34
CA THR A 434 27.15 -20.54 -46.50
C THR A 434 27.17 -22.00 -46.97
N SER A 435 26.14 -22.79 -46.67
CA SER A 435 26.00 -24.15 -47.19
C SER A 435 25.52 -24.21 -48.63
N GLU A 436 24.76 -23.20 -49.12
CA GLU A 436 24.34 -23.12 -50.53
C GLU A 436 25.42 -22.58 -51.47
N THR A 437 26.47 -21.94 -50.93
CA THR A 437 27.58 -21.36 -51.71
C THR A 437 28.83 -22.26 -51.80
N ASN A 438 28.83 -23.40 -51.11
CA ASN A 438 29.83 -24.47 -51.22
C ASN A 438 29.23 -25.69 -51.91
#